data_AF-A0A6I3L006-F1
#
_entry.id   AF-A0A6I3L006-F1
#
_cell.length_a   1.000
_cell.length_b   1.000
_cell.length_c   1.000
_cell.angle_alpha   90.00
_cell.angle_beta   90.00
_cell.angle_gamma   90.00
#
_symmetry.space_group_name_H-M   'P 1'
#
loop_
_entity.id
_entity.type
_entity.pdbx_description
1 polymer ?
#
loop_
_entity_poly.entity_id
_entity_poly.type
_entity_poly.pdbx_seq_one_letter_code
_entity_poly.pdbx_strand_id
1 'polypeptide(L)'
;MTAGPGSRIVAAAALMLAVSAVVTVNAPLGAGAGTCGAGLGDFRGEFAAVEDASNTLSFDGAGGIAFRSARFGRGEGIYAVIPSGGFYATLRMTDSGEDSARPDNATAMVKSTSFQCPAPGTIVGTFISLDQSSRKFNYARTQ
;
A
#
# COMPACT_ATOMS: atom_id res chain seq x y z
N MET A 1 44.68 5.41 -24.22
CA MET A 1 44.08 4.09 -23.92
C MET A 1 44.50 3.73 -22.50
N THR A 2 43.67 3.47 -21.50
CA THR A 2 42.21 3.46 -21.30
C THR A 2 42.06 3.44 -19.78
N ALA A 3 41.50 4.49 -19.17
CA ALA A 3 41.15 4.48 -17.76
C ALA A 3 39.97 3.52 -17.56
N GLY A 4 40.12 2.58 -16.62
CA GLY A 4 39.18 1.49 -16.40
C GLY A 4 37.80 1.93 -15.89
N PRO A 5 36.74 1.15 -16.15
CA PRO A 5 35.35 1.51 -15.87
C PRO A 5 34.95 1.31 -14.39
N GLY A 6 35.87 1.54 -13.45
CA GLY A 6 35.66 1.31 -12.01
C GLY A 6 35.07 2.49 -11.23
N SER A 7 35.14 3.71 -11.78
CA SER A 7 34.82 4.93 -11.00
C SER A 7 33.40 5.48 -11.17
N ARG A 8 32.52 4.81 -11.94
CA ARG A 8 31.15 5.28 -12.17
C ARG A 8 30.08 4.59 -11.32
N ILE A 9 30.40 3.48 -10.67
CA ILE A 9 29.43 2.71 -9.87
C ILE A 9 29.32 3.27 -8.44
N VAL A 10 30.38 3.90 -7.91
CA VAL A 10 30.37 4.43 -6.53
C VAL A 10 29.64 5.77 -6.42
N ALA A 11 29.53 6.55 -7.50
CA ALA A 11 28.84 7.85 -7.47
C ALA A 11 27.30 7.74 -7.50
N ALA A 12 26.74 6.60 -7.94
CA ALA A 12 25.29 6.41 -8.00
C ALA A 12 24.68 6.02 -6.64
N ALA A 13 25.46 5.45 -5.72
CA ALA A 13 24.98 5.07 -4.40
C ALA A 13 24.84 6.26 -3.43
N ALA A 14 25.54 7.38 -3.68
CA ALA A 14 25.53 8.54 -2.80
C ALA A 14 24.37 9.53 -3.08
N LEU A 15 23.68 9.42 -4.22
CA LEU A 15 22.64 10.39 -4.62
C LEU A 15 21.21 10.00 -4.23
N MET A 16 20.97 8.82 -3.64
CA MET A 16 19.63 8.39 -3.20
C MET A 16 19.39 8.54 -1.69
N LEU A 17 20.28 9.22 -0.96
CA LEU A 17 20.16 9.41 0.50
C LEU A 17 19.72 10.82 0.93
N ALA A 18 19.30 11.69 -0.01
CA ALA A 18 19.13 13.12 0.26
C ALA A 18 17.75 13.71 -0.08
N VAL A 19 16.66 12.93 0.02
CA VAL A 19 15.29 13.48 0.04
C VAL A 19 14.51 12.89 1.22
N SER A 20 15.06 13.08 2.41
CA SER A 20 14.38 12.83 3.69
C SER A 20 14.29 14.15 4.44
N ALA A 21 13.53 15.10 3.89
CA ALA A 21 13.28 16.37 4.54
C ALA A 21 11.76 16.60 4.66
N VAL A 22 11.31 16.48 5.90
CA VAL A 22 10.06 17.04 6.45
C VAL A 22 8.78 16.35 5.97
N VAL A 23 8.54 15.15 6.53
CA VAL A 23 7.18 14.83 6.96
C VAL A 23 7.07 15.40 8.37
N THR A 24 6.31 16.48 8.55
CA THR A 24 5.84 16.87 9.88
C THR A 24 4.84 15.81 10.33
N VAL A 25 5.41 14.80 11.00
CA VAL A 25 4.69 13.71 11.65
C VAL A 25 3.94 14.31 12.84
N ASN A 26 2.69 14.73 12.62
CA ASN A 26 1.68 14.59 13.67
C ASN A 26 1.15 13.15 13.62
N ALA A 27 2.04 12.17 13.82
CA ALA A 27 1.57 10.87 14.26
C ALA A 27 1.05 11.07 15.69
N PRO A 28 -0.15 10.59 16.01
CA PRO A 28 -0.63 10.54 17.39
C PRO A 28 0.44 9.89 18.28
N LEU A 29 0.56 10.38 19.51
CA LEU A 29 1.40 9.82 20.57
C LEU A 29 0.92 8.40 20.93
N GLY A 30 1.27 7.43 20.07
CA GLY A 30 1.09 5.99 20.27
C GLY A 30 2.34 5.19 19.90
N ALA A 31 3.38 5.86 19.36
CA ALA A 31 4.61 5.24 18.89
C ALA A 31 5.50 4.62 19.99
N GLY A 32 5.12 4.73 21.27
CA GLY A 32 5.85 4.15 22.41
C GLY A 32 5.40 2.74 22.82
N ALA A 33 4.30 2.22 22.26
CA ALA A 33 3.78 0.90 22.57
C ALA A 33 3.40 0.18 21.28
N GLY A 34 4.30 -0.65 20.73
CA GLY A 34 4.06 -1.63 19.66
C GLY A 34 2.98 -1.23 18.65
N THR A 35 3.33 -0.37 17.70
CA THR A 35 2.38 0.16 16.71
C THR A 35 1.88 -0.94 15.79
N CYS A 36 0.57 -1.10 15.72
CA CYS A 36 -0.10 -1.72 14.58
C CYS A 36 0.33 -1.01 13.26
N GLY A 37 0.51 -1.77 12.21
CA GLY A 37 1.00 -1.29 10.91
C GLY A 37 2.51 -1.49 10.69
N ALA A 38 3.20 -2.23 11.56
CA ALA A 38 4.62 -2.60 11.39
C ALA A 38 4.79 -4.05 10.86
N GLY A 39 3.77 -4.89 10.99
CA GLY A 39 3.75 -6.27 10.52
C GLY A 39 2.72 -6.52 9.41
N LEU A 40 2.97 -7.55 8.60
CA LEU A 40 2.00 -8.01 7.58
C LEU A 40 0.66 -8.38 8.22
N GLY A 41 0.70 -9.07 9.37
CA GLY A 41 -0.49 -9.52 10.11
C GLY A 41 -1.42 -8.40 10.58
N ASP A 42 -0.93 -7.16 10.68
CA ASP A 42 -1.72 -6.02 11.15
C ASP A 42 -2.80 -5.62 10.15
N PHE A 43 -2.59 -5.96 8.86
CA PHE A 43 -3.56 -5.74 7.79
C PHE A 43 -4.45 -6.95 7.54
N ARG A 44 -4.24 -8.11 8.18
CA ARG A 44 -4.98 -9.35 7.88
C ARG A 44 -6.50 -9.18 8.00
N GLY A 45 -7.26 -9.39 6.93
CA GLY A 45 -8.71 -9.27 6.91
C GLY A 45 -9.20 -8.53 5.67
N GLU A 46 -10.49 -8.20 5.66
CA GLU A 46 -11.12 -7.49 4.55
C GLU A 46 -11.41 -6.04 4.93
N PHE A 47 -11.20 -5.15 3.97
CA PHE A 47 -11.52 -3.73 4.06
C PHE A 47 -12.35 -3.32 2.86
N ALA A 48 -13.43 -2.61 3.11
CA ALA A 48 -14.26 -2.02 2.06
C ALA A 48 -14.07 -0.49 2.03
N ALA A 49 -14.08 0.10 0.84
CA ALA A 49 -14.08 1.54 0.72
C ALA A 49 -15.40 2.09 1.28
N VAL A 50 -15.31 3.06 2.18
CA VAL A 50 -16.44 3.71 2.84
C VAL A 50 -17.32 4.41 1.81
N GLU A 51 -16.71 4.93 0.74
CA GLU A 51 -17.39 5.63 -0.34
C GLU A 51 -18.13 4.68 -1.29
N ASP A 52 -17.66 3.43 -1.41
CA ASP A 52 -18.24 2.40 -2.29
C ASP A 52 -17.81 1.01 -1.81
N ALA A 53 -18.72 0.34 -1.09
CA ALA A 53 -18.48 -0.95 -0.47
C ALA A 53 -18.23 -2.09 -1.49
N SER A 54 -18.44 -1.86 -2.80
CA SER A 54 -18.04 -2.82 -3.83
C SER A 54 -16.53 -2.84 -4.07
N ASN A 55 -15.82 -1.78 -3.67
CA ASN A 55 -14.35 -1.73 -3.70
C ASN A 55 -13.80 -2.32 -2.41
N THR A 56 -13.24 -3.53 -2.49
CA THR A 56 -12.72 -4.26 -1.34
C THR A 56 -11.26 -4.62 -1.53
N LEU A 57 -10.48 -4.52 -0.46
CA LEU A 57 -9.12 -5.03 -0.33
C LEU A 57 -9.09 -6.12 0.74
N SER A 58 -8.61 -7.30 0.40
CA SER A 58 -8.47 -8.44 1.31
C SER A 58 -6.98 -8.77 1.46
N PHE A 59 -6.50 -8.81 2.69
CA PHE A 59 -5.10 -9.14 3.02
C PHE A 59 -5.04 -10.45 3.79
N ASP A 60 -4.13 -11.35 3.39
CA ASP A 60 -3.98 -12.67 4.02
C ASP A 60 -3.13 -12.64 5.32
N GLY A 61 -2.43 -11.55 5.59
CA GLY A 61 -1.50 -11.40 6.72
C GLY A 61 -0.13 -12.06 6.52
N ALA A 62 0.10 -12.69 5.37
CA ALA A 62 1.34 -13.34 4.95
C ALA A 62 2.03 -12.63 3.76
N GLY A 63 1.43 -11.55 3.23
CA GLY A 63 1.97 -10.74 2.15
C GLY A 63 1.13 -10.74 0.88
N GLY A 64 0.06 -11.54 0.81
CA GLY A 64 -0.91 -11.54 -0.28
C GLY A 64 -2.01 -10.49 -0.10
N ILE A 65 -2.42 -9.91 -1.21
CA ILE A 65 -3.51 -8.94 -1.28
C ILE A 65 -4.40 -9.25 -2.50
N ALA A 66 -5.71 -9.16 -2.29
CA ALA A 66 -6.71 -9.23 -3.35
C ALA A 66 -7.53 -7.94 -3.39
N PHE A 67 -7.87 -7.51 -4.59
CA PHE A 67 -8.72 -6.37 -4.88
C PHE A 67 -9.95 -6.82 -5.66
N ARG A 68 -11.11 -6.31 -5.28
CA ARG A 68 -12.36 -6.50 -6.04
C ARG A 68 -13.10 -5.18 -6.12
N SER A 69 -13.69 -4.92 -7.26
CA SER A 69 -14.51 -3.75 -7.56
C SER A 69 -15.49 -4.11 -8.67
N ALA A 70 -16.75 -3.69 -8.54
CA ALA A 70 -17.69 -3.80 -9.66
C ALA A 70 -17.26 -2.94 -10.85
N ARG A 71 -16.69 -1.74 -10.59
CA ARG A 71 -16.30 -0.76 -11.60
C ARG A 71 -14.91 -1.01 -12.18
N PHE A 72 -13.96 -1.43 -11.35
CA PHE A 72 -12.54 -1.54 -11.73
C PHE A 72 -12.07 -2.97 -11.96
N GLY A 73 -12.92 -3.97 -11.68
CA GLY A 73 -12.62 -5.37 -11.89
C GLY A 73 -11.93 -6.01 -10.68
N ARG A 74 -11.14 -7.04 -10.93
CA ARG A 74 -10.51 -7.87 -9.89
C ARG A 74 -9.01 -7.95 -10.11
N GLY A 75 -8.25 -8.06 -9.03
CA GLY A 75 -6.81 -8.25 -9.12
C GLY A 75 -6.23 -8.86 -7.85
N GLU A 76 -5.05 -9.45 -7.99
CA GLU A 76 -4.33 -10.12 -6.91
C GLU A 76 -2.86 -9.76 -6.97
N GLY A 77 -2.18 -9.77 -5.83
CA GLY A 77 -0.78 -9.40 -5.79
C GLY A 77 -0.15 -9.57 -4.43
N ILE A 78 1.00 -8.91 -4.28
CA ILE A 78 1.81 -8.94 -3.06
C ILE A 78 1.85 -7.51 -2.51
N TYR A 79 1.73 -7.39 -1.19
CA TYR A 79 1.94 -6.13 -0.47
C TYR A 79 3.16 -6.23 0.43
N ALA A 80 3.78 -5.08 0.67
CA ALA A 80 4.84 -4.93 1.64
C ALA A 80 4.55 -3.74 2.55
N VAL A 81 4.94 -3.89 3.82
CA VAL A 81 4.77 -2.86 4.85
C VAL A 81 5.91 -1.86 4.77
N ILE A 82 5.60 -0.58 4.90
CA ILE A 82 6.60 0.49 4.87
C ILE A 82 7.15 0.69 6.29
N PRO A 83 8.44 0.98 6.50
CA PRO A 83 9.01 1.16 7.85
C PRO A 83 8.33 2.22 8.71
N SER A 84 7.76 3.27 8.11
CA SER A 84 6.96 4.30 8.78
C SER A 84 5.53 3.86 9.11
N GLY A 85 5.21 2.59 8.81
CA GLY A 85 3.89 2.01 8.80
C GLY A 85 3.15 2.18 7.47
N GLY A 86 2.07 1.40 7.29
CA GLY A 86 1.30 1.36 6.05
C GLY A 86 1.76 0.27 5.08
N PHE A 87 1.22 0.24 3.86
CA PHE A 87 1.63 -0.71 2.82
C PHE A 87 1.73 -0.06 1.43
N TYR A 88 2.44 -0.75 0.54
CA TYR A 88 2.31 -0.61 -0.90
C TYR A 88 2.05 -2.00 -1.51
N ALA A 89 1.28 -2.05 -2.59
CA ALA A 89 0.89 -3.26 -3.27
C ALA A 89 0.93 -3.07 -4.78
N THR A 90 1.39 -4.10 -5.48
CA THR A 90 1.27 -4.22 -6.93
C THR A 90 0.33 -5.37 -7.23
N LEU A 91 -0.73 -5.10 -7.97
CA LEU A 91 -1.81 -6.03 -8.29
C LEU A 91 -1.75 -6.38 -9.77
N ARG A 92 -1.79 -7.66 -10.09
CA ARG A 92 -2.12 -8.15 -11.42
C ARG A 92 -3.64 -8.21 -11.54
N MET A 93 -4.19 -7.45 -12.48
CA MET A 93 -5.63 -7.50 -12.76
C MET A 93 -5.95 -8.78 -13.53
N THR A 94 -7.02 -9.46 -13.13
CA THR A 94 -7.50 -10.72 -13.71
C THR A 94 -8.81 -10.56 -14.48
N ASP A 95 -9.47 -9.41 -14.30
CA ASP A 95 -10.73 -9.05 -14.95
C ASP A 95 -10.86 -7.53 -15.02
N SER A 96 -11.77 -7.04 -15.86
CA SER A 96 -12.09 -5.63 -16.01
C SER A 96 -13.54 -5.35 -15.62
N GLY A 97 -13.76 -4.30 -14.82
CA GLY A 97 -15.11 -3.93 -14.37
C GLY A 97 -15.91 -3.14 -15.39
N GLU A 98 -17.12 -2.72 -15.01
CA GLU A 98 -18.10 -2.07 -15.90
C GLU A 98 -17.57 -0.81 -16.60
N ASP A 99 -16.63 -0.09 -15.98
CA ASP A 99 -16.11 1.19 -16.47
C ASP A 99 -14.84 1.06 -17.33
N SER A 100 -14.37 -0.15 -17.65
CA SER A 100 -13.08 -0.30 -18.34
C SER A 100 -13.00 -1.54 -19.23
N ALA A 101 -12.74 -1.35 -20.53
CA ALA A 101 -12.09 -2.39 -21.33
C ALA A 101 -10.59 -2.33 -21.01
N ARG A 102 -10.06 -3.27 -20.23
CA ARG A 102 -8.64 -3.27 -19.82
C ARG A 102 -7.89 -4.40 -20.52
N PRO A 103 -6.68 -4.17 -21.07
CA PRO A 103 -5.91 -5.22 -21.74
C PRO A 103 -5.52 -6.35 -20.78
N ASP A 104 -5.53 -7.58 -21.30
CA ASP A 104 -5.05 -8.79 -20.62
C ASP A 104 -3.57 -8.61 -20.24
N ASN A 105 -3.30 -8.40 -18.95
CA ASN A 105 -1.99 -8.10 -18.29
C ASN A 105 -1.94 -6.75 -17.54
N ALA A 106 -3.05 -6.05 -17.38
CA ALA A 106 -3.03 -4.78 -16.68
C ALA A 106 -2.55 -4.91 -15.23
N THR A 107 -1.59 -4.07 -14.86
CA THR A 107 -1.10 -3.95 -13.49
C THR A 107 -1.74 -2.73 -12.83
N ALA A 108 -2.07 -2.84 -11.55
CA ALA A 108 -2.48 -1.74 -10.70
C ALA A 108 -1.56 -1.59 -9.48
N MET A 109 -1.50 -0.38 -8.94
CA MET A 109 -0.73 -0.09 -7.74
C MET A 109 -1.64 0.57 -6.71
N VAL A 110 -1.51 0.13 -5.45
CA VAL A 110 -2.21 0.72 -4.31
C VAL A 110 -1.19 1.03 -3.23
N LYS A 111 -1.31 2.18 -2.59
CA LYS A 111 -0.45 2.59 -1.47
C LYS A 111 -1.28 3.20 -0.38
N SER A 112 -1.09 2.80 0.87
CA SER A 112 -1.70 3.51 2.01
C SER A 112 -1.02 4.85 2.24
N THR A 113 -1.79 5.89 2.54
CA THR A 113 -1.27 7.21 2.94
C THR A 113 -1.40 7.48 4.42
N SER A 114 -2.38 6.86 5.08
CA SER A 114 -2.59 6.95 6.52
C SER A 114 -3.34 5.71 6.99
N PHE A 115 -3.19 5.32 8.24
CA PHE A 115 -3.90 4.21 8.85
C PHE A 115 -4.17 4.51 10.32
N GLN A 116 -5.20 3.87 10.87
CA GLN A 116 -5.62 4.02 12.25
C GLN A 116 -5.95 2.66 12.84
N CYS A 117 -5.68 2.54 14.13
CA CYS A 117 -6.01 1.36 14.90
C CYS A 117 -6.87 1.78 16.09
N PRO A 118 -8.00 1.10 16.32
CA PRO A 118 -8.77 1.31 17.53
C PRO A 118 -7.94 0.89 18.74
N ALA A 119 -7.69 1.80 19.68
CA ALA A 119 -7.01 1.47 20.92
C ALA A 119 -7.94 0.71 21.88
N PRO A 120 -7.44 -0.29 22.65
CA PRO A 120 -6.12 -0.90 22.61
C PRO A 120 -6.06 -2.05 21.58
N GLY A 121 -5.56 -1.78 20.37
CA GLY A 121 -5.56 -2.75 19.27
C GLY A 121 -4.25 -2.78 18.50
N THR A 122 -3.85 -3.97 18.06
CA THR A 122 -2.64 -4.22 17.27
C THR A 122 -2.92 -4.38 15.78
N ILE A 123 -4.18 -4.20 15.38
CA ILE A 123 -4.67 -4.45 14.02
C ILE A 123 -5.16 -3.14 13.41
N VAL A 124 -4.89 -2.96 12.11
CA VAL A 124 -5.39 -1.82 11.34
C VAL A 124 -6.91 -1.95 11.18
N GLY A 125 -7.63 -0.94 11.68
CA GLY A 125 -9.09 -0.85 11.58
C GLY A 125 -9.54 -0.04 10.38
N THR A 126 -8.81 1.03 10.06
CA THR A 126 -9.10 1.87 8.89
C THR A 126 -7.82 2.39 8.26
N PHE A 127 -7.83 2.68 6.96
CA PHE A 127 -6.74 3.34 6.28
C PHE A 127 -7.20 4.12 5.05
N ILE A 128 -6.49 5.18 4.70
CA ILE A 128 -6.67 5.85 3.41
C ILE A 128 -5.64 5.27 2.44
N SER A 129 -6.07 4.95 1.23
CA SER A 129 -5.17 4.49 0.16
C SER A 129 -5.28 5.35 -1.09
N LEU A 130 -4.22 5.32 -1.88
CA LEU A 130 -4.11 5.88 -3.21
C LEU A 130 -3.97 4.74 -4.20
N ASP A 131 -4.67 4.84 -5.33
CA ASP A 131 -4.41 3.99 -6.48
C ASP A 131 -3.36 4.62 -7.43
N GLN A 132 -3.05 3.91 -8.51
CA GLN A 132 -2.14 4.35 -9.57
C GLN A 132 -2.50 5.71 -10.21
N SER A 133 -3.77 6.11 -10.16
CA SER A 133 -4.29 7.37 -10.69
C SER A 133 -4.37 8.45 -9.61
N SER A 134 -3.75 8.22 -8.44
CA SER A 134 -3.79 9.10 -7.27
C SER A 134 -5.19 9.35 -6.71
N ARG A 135 -6.15 8.46 -7.01
CA ARG A 135 -7.49 8.52 -6.43
C ARG A 135 -7.43 8.01 -4.99
N LYS A 136 -8.09 8.74 -4.09
CA LYS A 136 -8.14 8.42 -2.66
C LYS A 136 -9.37 7.61 -2.33
N PHE A 137 -9.18 6.58 -1.52
CA PHE A 137 -10.25 5.75 -0.98
C PHE A 137 -10.03 5.54 0.52
N ASN A 138 -11.05 5.80 1.31
CA ASN A 138 -11.04 5.49 2.74
C ASN A 138 -11.55 4.07 2.95
N TYR A 139 -10.70 3.18 3.43
CA TYR A 139 -11.01 1.78 3.68
C TYR A 139 -11.27 1.54 5.16
N ALA A 140 -12.35 0.83 5.46
CA ALA A 140 -12.69 0.37 6.80
C ALA A 140 -12.75 -1.16 6.83
N ARG A 141 -12.18 -1.75 7.88
CA ARG A 141 -12.22 -3.20 8.11
C ARG A 141 -13.67 -3.65 8.24
N THR A 142 -14.05 -4.68 7.49
CA THR A 142 -15.41 -5.23 7.50
C THR A 142 -15.51 -6.53 8.28
N GLN A 143 -14.43 -7.33 8.38
CA GLN A 143 -14.35 -8.59 9.13
C GLN A 143 -12.93 -8.87 9.66
#